data_AF-A0A3D2AR23-F1
#
_entry.id   AF-A0A3D2AR23-F1
#
_cell.length_a   1.000
_cell.length_b   1.000
_cell.length_c   1.000
_cell.angle_alpha   90.00
_cell.angle_beta   90.00
_cell.angle_gamma   90.00
#
_symmetry.space_group_name_H-M   'P 1'
#
loop_
_entity.id
_entity.type
_entity.pdbx_description
1 polymer ?
#
loop_
_entity_poly.entity_id
_entity_poly.type
_entity_poly.pdbx_seq_one_letter_code
_entity_poly.pdbx_strand_id
1 'polypeptide(L)'
;MMDHSAMGMMDEMAGMNSALEGKTGDEFDKAFIEQMIMHHQSAIDMAVPGEKNAQHQELKDLTKAVVSAQTQEIKQMKQWQKDWVYEN
;
A
#
# COMPACT_ATOMS: atom_id res chain seq x y z
N MET A 1 -16.77 16.16 12.56
CA MET A 1 -17.13 15.04 11.66
C MET A 1 -15.84 14.31 11.39
N MET A 2 -15.71 13.06 11.84
CA MET A 2 -14.55 12.25 11.47
C MET A 2 -14.70 11.88 9.99
N ASP A 3 -13.68 12.14 9.19
CA ASP A 3 -13.63 11.80 7.78
C ASP A 3 -13.77 10.28 7.62
N HIS A 4 -14.74 9.86 6.81
CA HIS A 4 -14.97 8.44 6.51
C HIS A 4 -13.77 7.78 5.84
N SER A 5 -12.90 8.54 5.16
CA SER A 5 -11.68 8.01 4.53
C SER A 5 -10.63 7.60 5.56
N ALA A 6 -10.45 8.40 6.62
CA ALA A 6 -9.50 8.09 7.69
C ALA A 6 -9.93 6.84 8.50
N MET A 7 -11.23 6.66 8.72
CA MET A 7 -11.76 5.46 9.39
C MET A 7 -11.60 4.21 8.51
N GLY A 8 -11.82 4.34 7.20
CA GLY A 8 -11.58 3.26 6.23
C GLY A 8 -10.12 2.77 6.20
N MET A 9 -9.15 3.69 6.18
CA MET A 9 -7.73 3.34 6.23
C MET A 9 -7.32 2.68 7.55
N MET A 10 -7.91 3.10 8.69
CA MET A 10 -7.66 2.45 9.98
C MET A 10 -8.23 1.03 10.03
N ASP A 11 -9.44 0.82 9.50
CA ASP A 11 -10.06 -0.50 9.42
C ASP A 11 -9.30 -1.42 8.44
N GLU A 12 -8.82 -0.87 7.31
CA GLU A 12 -7.95 -1.59 6.36
C GLU A 12 -6.66 -2.05 7.05
N MET A 13 -5.98 -1.15 7.77
CA MET A 13 -4.73 -1.50 8.45
C MET A 13 -4.93 -2.51 9.59
N ALA A 14 -6.04 -2.42 10.32
CA ALA A 14 -6.42 -3.43 11.33
C ALA A 14 -6.67 -4.81 10.68
N GLY A 15 -7.32 -4.83 9.52
CA GLY A 15 -7.50 -6.03 8.71
C GLY A 15 -6.18 -6.64 8.24
N MET A 16 -5.23 -5.81 7.76
CA MET A 16 -3.91 -6.26 7.34
C MET A 16 -3.14 -6.91 8.49
N ASN A 17 -3.09 -6.28 9.67
CA ASN A 17 -2.41 -6.83 10.83
C ASN A 17 -3.01 -8.19 11.25
N SER A 18 -4.33 -8.32 11.19
CA SER A 18 -5.03 -9.57 11.49
C SER A 18 -4.71 -10.66 10.45
N ALA A 19 -4.57 -10.28 9.17
CA ALA A 19 -4.21 -11.21 8.10
C ALA A 19 -2.78 -11.77 8.21
N LEU A 20 -1.91 -11.07 8.94
CA LEU A 20 -0.51 -11.46 9.18
C LEU A 20 -0.30 -12.21 10.50
N GLU A 21 -1.28 -12.18 11.40
CA GLU A 21 -1.14 -12.74 12.74
C GLU A 21 -0.84 -14.25 12.70
N GLY A 22 0.20 -14.66 13.42
CA GLY A 22 0.64 -16.05 13.50
C GLY A 22 1.31 -16.61 12.24
N LYS A 23 1.41 -15.85 11.15
CA LYS A 23 2.09 -16.27 9.91
C LYS A 23 3.60 -16.10 10.03
N THR A 24 4.34 -17.04 9.46
CA THR A 24 5.81 -17.00 9.40
C THR A 24 6.30 -17.56 8.06
N GLY A 25 7.56 -17.28 7.70
CA GLY A 25 8.16 -17.76 6.46
C GLY A 25 7.35 -17.38 5.22
N ASP A 26 7.24 -18.31 4.28
CA ASP A 26 6.57 -18.08 2.99
C ASP A 26 5.08 -17.75 3.12
N GLU A 27 4.40 -18.25 4.17
CA GLU A 27 3.02 -17.86 4.47
C GLU A 27 2.92 -16.37 4.84
N PHE A 28 3.89 -15.86 5.59
CA PHE A 28 3.95 -14.44 5.93
C PHE A 28 4.28 -13.61 4.70
N ASP A 29 5.29 -13.99 3.94
CA ASP A 29 5.74 -13.25 2.75
C ASP A 29 4.62 -13.11 1.72
N LYS A 30 3.87 -14.20 1.48
CA LYS A 30 2.72 -14.17 0.58
C LYS A 30 1.62 -13.23 1.07
N ALA A 31 1.22 -13.35 2.33
CA ALA A 31 0.17 -12.50 2.89
C ALA A 31 0.61 -11.02 2.92
N PHE A 32 1.85 -10.74 3.29
CA PHE A 32 2.39 -9.39 3.34
C PHE A 32 2.38 -8.73 1.96
N ILE A 33 2.88 -9.43 0.93
CA ILE A 33 2.90 -8.90 -0.43
C ILE A 33 1.47 -8.64 -0.96
N GLU A 34 0.55 -9.59 -0.78
CA GLU A 34 -0.84 -9.44 -1.22
C GLU A 34 -1.50 -8.22 -0.59
N GLN A 35 -1.37 -8.07 0.73
CA GLN A 35 -1.93 -6.94 1.46
C GLN A 35 -1.25 -5.62 1.05
N MET A 36 0.08 -5.58 0.97
CA MET A 36 0.80 -4.33 0.73
C MET A 36 0.65 -3.80 -0.69
N ILE A 37 0.40 -4.68 -1.68
CA ILE A 37 -0.01 -4.24 -3.02
C ILE A 37 -1.35 -3.47 -2.97
N MET A 38 -2.34 -3.95 -2.22
CA MET A 38 -3.64 -3.29 -2.10
C MET A 38 -3.52 -1.95 -1.38
N HIS A 39 -2.83 -1.93 -0.23
CA HIS A 39 -2.61 -0.71 0.54
C HIS A 39 -1.86 0.37 -0.26
N HIS A 40 -0.82 -0.02 -1.02
CA HIS A 40 -0.12 0.93 -1.90
C HIS A 40 -1.02 1.44 -3.03
N GLN A 41 -1.91 0.61 -3.58
CA GLN A 41 -2.86 1.09 -4.59
C GLN A 41 -3.82 2.13 -4.00
N SER A 42 -4.37 1.90 -2.80
CA SER A 42 -5.21 2.87 -2.09
C SER A 42 -4.48 4.21 -1.87
N ALA A 43 -3.21 4.17 -1.44
CA ALA A 43 -2.42 5.36 -1.23
C ALA A 43 -2.04 6.10 -2.53
N ILE A 44 -1.81 5.38 -3.64
CA ILE A 44 -1.65 5.98 -4.98
C ILE A 44 -2.94 6.69 -5.39
N ASP A 45 -4.10 6.04 -5.25
CA ASP A 45 -5.39 6.61 -5.63
C ASP A 45 -5.70 7.89 -4.84
N MET A 46 -5.30 7.95 -3.56
CA MET A 46 -5.35 9.16 -2.73
C MET A 46 -4.35 10.24 -3.17
N ALA A 47 -3.15 9.86 -3.61
CA ALA A 47 -2.08 10.78 -3.95
C ALA A 47 -2.22 11.41 -5.35
N VAL A 48 -2.77 10.68 -6.33
CA VAL A 48 -2.90 11.13 -7.73
C VAL A 48 -3.56 12.51 -7.88
N PRO A 49 -4.67 12.84 -7.17
CA PRO A 49 -5.27 14.17 -7.27
C PRO A 49 -4.39 15.31 -6.72
N GLY A 50 -3.41 14.99 -5.88
CA GLY A 50 -2.57 15.95 -5.15
C GLY A 50 -1.79 16.91 -6.05
N GLU A 51 -1.25 16.43 -7.17
CA GLU A 51 -0.49 17.27 -8.13
C GLU A 51 -1.33 18.46 -8.64
N LYS A 52 -2.64 18.24 -8.84
CA LYS A 52 -3.57 19.25 -9.38
C LYS A 52 -4.27 20.05 -8.28
N ASN A 53 -4.62 19.40 -7.17
CA ASN A 53 -5.53 19.96 -6.17
C ASN A 53 -4.81 20.57 -4.97
N ALA A 54 -3.56 20.20 -4.69
CA ALA A 54 -2.83 20.75 -3.57
C ALA A 54 -2.47 22.24 -3.80
N GLN A 55 -2.58 23.05 -2.75
CA GLN A 55 -2.24 24.47 -2.81
C GLN A 55 -0.73 24.70 -2.63
N HIS A 56 -0.11 23.97 -1.71
CA HIS A 56 1.30 24.10 -1.35
C HIS A 56 2.19 23.20 -2.21
N GLN A 57 3.34 23.71 -2.65
CA GLN A 57 4.25 22.98 -3.54
C GLN A 57 4.82 21.73 -2.86
N GLU A 58 5.09 21.83 -1.55
CA GLU A 58 5.58 20.73 -0.72
C GLU A 58 4.61 19.54 -0.75
N LEU A 59 3.29 19.81 -0.78
CA LEU A 59 2.28 18.75 -0.85
C LEU A 59 2.15 18.17 -2.27
N LYS A 60 2.34 18.97 -3.32
CA LYS A 60 2.43 18.48 -4.70
C LYS A 60 3.62 17.55 -4.88
N ASP A 61 4.77 17.96 -4.35
CA ASP A 61 6.00 17.18 -4.42
C ASP A 61 5.88 15.88 -3.63
N LEU A 62 5.29 15.93 -2.43
CA LEU A 62 5.02 14.74 -1.63
C LEU A 62 4.10 13.75 -2.36
N THR A 63 2.97 14.23 -2.90
CA THR A 63 2.01 13.35 -3.56
C THR A 63 2.60 12.71 -4.83
N LYS A 64 3.39 13.46 -5.59
CA LYS A 64 4.16 12.91 -6.72
C LYS A 64 5.19 11.87 -6.28
N ALA A 65 5.90 12.11 -5.18
CA ALA A 65 6.88 11.18 -4.63
C ALA A 65 6.20 9.88 -4.16
N VAL A 66 5.04 9.96 -3.49
CA VAL A 66 4.23 8.80 -3.08
C VAL A 66 3.84 7.96 -4.28
N VAL A 67 3.27 8.57 -5.33
CA VAL A 67 2.88 7.85 -6.55
C VAL A 67 4.08 7.13 -7.18
N SER A 68 5.23 7.81 -7.30
CA SER A 68 6.43 7.23 -7.89
C SER A 68 6.97 6.05 -7.08
N ALA A 69 7.13 6.23 -5.77
CA ALA A 69 7.70 5.21 -4.90
C ALA A 69 6.81 3.96 -4.84
N GLN A 70 5.52 4.15 -4.56
CA GLN A 70 4.61 3.03 -4.36
C GLN A 70 4.30 2.27 -5.64
N THR A 71 4.33 2.94 -6.80
CA THR A 71 4.25 2.24 -8.10
C THR A 71 5.45 1.32 -8.32
N GLN A 72 6.65 1.76 -7.92
CA GLN A 72 7.86 0.94 -8.02
C GLN A 72 7.82 -0.24 -7.05
N GLU A 73 7.36 -0.02 -5.82
CA GLU A 73 7.19 -1.06 -4.80
C GLU A 73 6.15 -2.11 -5.22
N ILE A 74 5.00 -1.69 -5.77
CA ILE A 74 4.01 -2.62 -6.35
C ILE A 74 4.64 -3.47 -7.46
N LYS A 75 5.43 -2.85 -8.35
CA LYS A 75 6.11 -3.60 -9.42
C LYS A 75 7.09 -4.61 -8.85
N GLN A 76 7.84 -4.23 -7.83
CA GLN A 76 8.81 -5.11 -7.17
C GLN A 76 8.13 -6.29 -6.49
N MET A 77 7.05 -6.03 -5.75
CA MET A 77 6.24 -7.06 -5.09
C MET A 77 5.58 -8.03 -6.09
N LYS A 78 5.02 -7.51 -7.19
CA LYS A 78 4.48 -8.35 -8.28
C LYS A 78 5.56 -9.16 -8.99
N GLN A 79 6.82 -8.71 -8.95
CA GLN A 79 7.93 -9.47 -9.48
C GLN A 79 8.32 -10.61 -8.52
N TRP A 80 8.38 -10.34 -7.21
CA TRP A 80 8.60 -11.38 -6.20
C TRP A 80 7.52 -12.47 -6.22
N GLN A 81 6.25 -12.12 -6.40
CA GLN A 81 5.16 -13.11 -6.57
C GLN A 81 5.35 -14.06 -7.76
N LYS A 82 6.14 -13.67 -8.76
CA LYS A 82 6.46 -14.50 -9.92
C LYS A 82 7.75 -15.30 -9.72
N ASP A 83 8.72 -14.69 -9.05
CA ASP A 83 10.06 -15.24 -8.92
C ASP A 83 10.18 -16.22 -7.75
N TRP A 84 9.41 -16.02 -6.69
CA TRP A 84 9.49 -16.82 -5.48
C TRP A 84 8.65 -18.09 -5.61
N VAL A 85 9.25 -19.20 -5.19
CA VAL A 85 8.54 -20.45 -4.93
C VAL A 85 8.20 -20.44 -3.46
N TYR A 86 6.91 -20.50 -3.13
CA TYR A 86 6.43 -20.57 -1.76
C TYR A 86 6.32 -22.03 -1.34
N GLU A 87 7.08 -22.46 -0.35
CA GLU A 87 6.97 -23.74 0.33
C GLU A 87 5.96 -23.64 1.49
N ASN A 88 5.17 -24.70 1.69
CA ASN A 88 4.20 -24.78 2.80
C ASN A 88 4.82 -25.44 4.03
#